data_AF-A0A847H4L7-F1
#
_entry.id   AF-A0A847H4L7-F1
#
_cell.length_a   1.000
_cell.length_b   1.000
_cell.length_c   1.000
_cell.angle_alpha   90.00
_cell.angle_beta   90.00
_cell.angle_gamma   90.00
#
_symmetry.space_group_name_H-M   'P 1'
#
loop_
_entity.id
_entity.type
_entity.pdbx_description
1 polymer ?
#
loop_
_entity_poly.entity_id
_entity_poly.type
_entity_poly.pdbx_seq_one_letter_code
_entity_poly.pdbx_strand_id
1 'polypeptide(L)' 'INLEEYAEKTYMPNDKTPWDMLNVGVKKDWLWREYQNALAAKVSIPCEEACSNCGVCQEFGVAPSLQSE' A
#
# COMPACT_ATOMS: atom_id res chain seq x y z
N ILE A 1 -24.48 -10.70 0.72
CA ILE A 1 -23.49 -9.60 0.73
C ILE A 1 -24.08 -8.50 -0.15
N ASN A 2 -24.20 -7.28 0.35
CA ASN A 2 -24.53 -6.13 -0.49
C ASN A 2 -23.23 -5.67 -1.19
N LEU A 3 -23.24 -5.61 -2.54
CA LEU A 3 -22.06 -5.29 -3.32
C LEU A 3 -21.72 -3.79 -3.30
N GLU A 4 -22.73 -2.94 -3.32
CA GLU A 4 -22.58 -1.47 -3.31
C GLU A 4 -21.95 -1.03 -1.98
N GLU A 5 -22.50 -1.51 -0.88
CA GLU A 5 -21.98 -1.23 0.47
C GLU A 5 -20.53 -1.70 0.65
N TYR A 6 -20.17 -2.86 0.07
CA TYR A 6 -18.81 -3.38 0.14
C TYR A 6 -17.82 -2.53 -0.69
N ALA A 7 -18.25 -2.07 -1.87
CA ALA A 7 -17.42 -1.27 -2.77
C ALA A 7 -17.15 0.14 -2.24
N GLU A 8 -18.12 0.73 -1.53
CA GLU A 8 -18.03 2.11 -1.00
C GLU A 8 -17.47 2.17 0.42
N LYS A 9 -17.14 1.02 1.02
CA LYS A 9 -16.65 0.96 2.39
C LYS A 9 -15.37 1.77 2.59
N THR A 10 -15.41 2.67 3.56
CA THR A 10 -14.23 3.41 4.04
C THR A 10 -13.68 2.82 5.33
N TYR A 11 -12.39 3.07 5.59
CA TYR A 11 -11.67 2.54 6.75
C TYR A 11 -11.06 3.69 7.56
N MET A 12 -10.93 3.50 8.86
CA MET A 12 -10.24 4.37 9.82
C MET A 12 -8.86 3.77 10.21
N PRO A 13 -7.92 4.57 10.77
CA PRO A 13 -6.54 4.11 11.01
C PRO A 13 -6.39 2.83 11.85
N ASN A 14 -7.35 2.57 12.74
CA ASN A 14 -7.33 1.42 13.65
C ASN A 14 -8.32 0.32 13.25
N ASP A 15 -8.99 0.45 12.10
CA ASP A 15 -9.89 -0.58 11.62
C ASP A 15 -9.10 -1.81 11.19
N LYS A 16 -9.76 -2.97 11.29
CA LYS A 16 -9.31 -4.16 10.55
C LYS A 16 -9.64 -3.95 9.08
N THR A 17 -8.61 -3.92 8.25
CA THR A 17 -8.73 -3.66 6.82
C THR A 17 -8.64 -4.97 6.03
N PRO A 18 -9.16 -5.03 4.79
CA PRO A 18 -9.05 -6.23 3.96
C PRO A 18 -7.60 -6.54 3.57
N TRP A 19 -6.70 -5.56 3.68
CA TRP A 19 -5.26 -5.76 3.43
C TRP A 19 -4.48 -6.22 4.67
N ASP A 20 -5.09 -6.31 5.86
CA ASP A 20 -4.39 -6.80 7.07
C ASP A 20 -3.98 -8.28 6.98
N MET A 21 -4.61 -9.05 6.09
CA MET A 21 -4.23 -10.45 5.83
C MET A 21 -3.03 -10.60 4.89
N LEU A 22 -2.56 -9.49 4.27
CA LEU A 22 -1.43 -9.53 3.36
C LEU A 22 -0.12 -9.72 4.13
N ASN A 23 0.54 -10.85 3.89
CA ASN A 23 1.87 -11.13 4.43
C ASN A 23 2.89 -11.28 3.29
N VAL A 24 3.13 -10.17 2.59
CA VAL A 24 4.02 -10.09 1.41
C VAL A 24 5.19 -9.13 1.63
N GLY A 25 5.48 -8.79 2.89
CA GLY A 25 6.55 -7.86 3.29
C GLY A 25 6.22 -6.37 3.15
N VAL A 26 5.01 -6.01 2.77
CA VAL A 26 4.55 -4.61 2.78
C VAL A 26 4.20 -4.18 4.21
N LYS A 27 4.67 -3.00 4.62
CA LYS A 27 4.35 -2.43 5.94
C LYS A 27 2.90 -1.94 5.99
N LYS A 28 2.20 -2.25 7.09
CA LYS A 28 0.82 -1.80 7.32
C LYS A 28 0.67 -0.27 7.25
N ASP A 29 1.60 0.47 7.83
CA ASP A 29 1.59 1.95 7.79
C ASP A 29 1.74 2.50 6.37
N TRP A 30 2.45 1.77 5.50
CA TRP A 30 2.57 2.14 4.09
C TRP A 30 1.22 1.96 3.37
N LEU A 31 0.54 0.82 3.55
CA LEU A 31 -0.79 0.58 2.97
C LEU A 31 -1.80 1.61 3.44
N TRP A 32 -1.74 2.01 4.71
CA TRP A 32 -2.59 3.07 5.25
C TRP A 32 -2.34 4.41 4.54
N ARG A 33 -1.08 4.80 4.35
CA ARG A 33 -0.71 6.01 3.62
C ARG A 33 -1.19 5.97 2.16
N GLU A 34 -1.03 4.84 1.49
CA GLU A 34 -1.48 4.67 0.10
C GLU A 34 -3.00 4.74 -0.03
N TYR A 35 -3.73 4.18 0.95
CA TYR A 35 -5.18 4.32 1.03
C TYR A 35 -5.60 5.80 1.15
N GLN A 36 -4.94 6.58 2.01
CA GLN A 36 -5.19 8.02 2.13
C GLN A 36 -4.83 8.79 0.85
N ASN A 37 -3.75 8.43 0.17
CA ASN A 37 -3.39 9.00 -1.14
C ASN A 37 -4.46 8.71 -2.19
N ALA A 38 -4.97 7.48 -2.25
CA ALA A 38 -6.04 7.09 -3.17
C ALA A 38 -7.33 7.88 -2.92
N LEU A 39 -7.74 8.06 -1.65
CA LEU A 39 -8.89 8.91 -1.30
C LEU A 39 -8.69 10.37 -1.71
N ALA A 40 -7.45 10.86 -1.69
CA ALA A 40 -7.08 12.20 -2.13
C ALA A 40 -6.82 12.31 -3.65
N ALA A 41 -7.10 11.26 -4.42
CA ALA A 41 -6.81 11.17 -5.86
C ALA A 41 -5.34 11.50 -6.21
N LYS A 42 -4.40 11.16 -5.31
CA LYS A 42 -2.97 11.33 -5.53
C LYS A 42 -2.38 10.06 -6.11
N VAL A 43 -1.61 10.22 -7.19
CA VAL A 43 -0.89 9.11 -7.83
C VAL A 43 0.39 8.84 -7.05
N SER A 44 0.66 7.56 -6.78
CA SER A 44 1.92 7.10 -6.21
C SER A 44 2.91 6.76 -7.31
N ILE A 45 4.17 7.10 -7.10
CA ILE A 45 5.26 6.84 -8.04
C ILE A 45 5.54 5.33 -8.07
N PRO A 46 5.67 4.71 -9.25
CA PRO A 46 6.11 3.32 -9.38
C PRO A 46 7.43 3.07 -8.64
N CYS A 47 7.54 1.93 -7.94
CA CYS A 47 8.73 1.63 -7.13
C CYS A 47 10.00 1.39 -7.96
N GLU A 48 9.86 1.17 -9.25
CA GLU A 48 10.94 1.05 -10.24
C GLU A 48 11.53 2.41 -10.64
N GLU A 49 10.75 3.49 -10.60
CA GLU A 49 11.23 4.86 -10.85
C GLU A 49 11.86 5.46 -9.59
N ALA A 50 11.20 5.29 -8.43
CA ALA A 50 11.72 5.74 -7.14
C ALA A 50 11.22 4.84 -6.00
N CYS A 51 12.10 4.52 -5.05
CA CYS A 51 11.74 3.67 -3.91
C CYS A 51 10.57 4.28 -3.12
N SER A 52 9.43 3.57 -3.08
CA SER A 52 8.23 3.99 -2.35
C SER A 52 8.28 3.69 -0.85
N ASN A 53 9.36 3.06 -0.38
CA ASN A 53 9.56 2.61 0.99
C ASN A 53 8.40 1.72 1.51
N CYS A 54 7.93 0.79 0.66
CA CYS A 54 6.82 -0.12 0.97
C CYS A 54 7.16 -1.20 1.99
N GLY A 55 8.45 -1.49 2.19
CA GLY A 55 8.94 -2.49 3.14
C GLY A 55 9.37 -3.82 2.50
N VAL A 56 8.88 -4.15 1.30
CA VAL A 56 9.11 -5.46 0.65
C VAL A 56 10.60 -5.79 0.56
N CYS A 57 11.40 -4.89 -0.02
CA CYS A 57 12.84 -5.14 -0.19
C CYS A 57 13.58 -5.26 1.15
N GLN A 58 13.18 -4.47 2.16
CA GLN A 58 13.73 -4.53 3.50
C GLN A 58 13.40 -5.86 4.19
N GLU A 59 12.15 -6.32 4.10
CA GLU A 59 11.69 -7.57 4.71
C GLU A 59 12.43 -8.79 4.14
N PHE A 60 12.64 -8.81 2.83
CA PHE A 60 13.35 -9.91 2.16
C PHE A 60 14.88 -9.74 2.13
N GLY A 61 15.42 -8.66 2.70
CA GLY A 61 16.86 -8.41 2.75
C GLY A 61 17.50 -8.20 1.36
N VAL A 62 16.73 -7.68 0.40
CA VAL A 62 17.19 -7.43 -0.98
C VAL A 62 17.31 -5.93 -1.25
N ALA A 63 18.23 -5.55 -2.12
CA ALA A 63 18.34 -4.17 -2.58
C ALA A 63 17.19 -3.83 -3.56
N PRO A 64 16.60 -2.62 -3.49
CA PRO A 64 15.66 -2.15 -4.50
C PRO A 64 16.34 -2.08 -5.87
N SER A 65 15.70 -2.66 -6.90
CA SER A 65 16.13 -2.53 -8.30
C SER A 65 15.42 -1.32 -8.91
N LEU A 66 16.04 -0.15 -8.80
CA LEU A 66 15.55 1.08 -9.44
C LEU A 66 16.08 1.17 -10.86
N GLN A 67 15.23 1.56 -11.80
CA GLN A 67 15.65 1.90 -13.16
C GLN A 67 16.41 3.23 -13.08
N SER A 68 17.69 3.20 -13.42
CA SER A 68 18.45 4.41 -13.70
C SER A 68 18.17 4.80 -15.15
N GLU A 69 17.64 6.01 -15.38
CA GLU A 69 17.78 6.67 -16.69
C GLU A 69 19.26 6.87 -17.05
#